data_AF-A0A726RT91-F1
#
_entry.id   AF-A0A726RT91-F1
#
_cell.length_a   1.000
_cell.length_b   1.000
_cell.length_c   1.000
_cell.angle_alpha   90.00
_cell.angle_beta   90.00
_cell.angle_gamma   90.00
#
_symmetry.space_group_name_H-M   'P 1'
#
loop_
_entity.id
_entity.type
_entity.pdbx_description
1 polymer ?
#
loop_
_entity_poly.entity_id
_entity_poly.type
_entity_poly.pdbx_seq_one_letter_code
_entity_poly.pdbx_strand_id
1 'polypeptide(L)'
;MKNTIHINFAIFLIIANIIYSSASASTDISTVASPLFEGTEGCFLLYDASTNAEIAQFNKAKCATQMAPDSTFKIALSLMAFDAEIIDQKTIFKWDKTPKGMEIWNSNHTPKTWMQFSVVWVSQEITQKIGL
;
A
#
# COMPACT_ATOMS: atom_id res chain seq x y z
N MET A 1 -2.89 -60.69 -2.57
CA MET A 1 -4.01 -59.83 -2.15
C MET A 1 -3.59 -58.68 -1.24
N LYS A 2 -2.88 -58.89 -0.11
CA LYS A 2 -2.48 -57.79 0.80
C LYS A 2 -1.61 -56.70 0.15
N ASN A 3 -0.59 -57.07 -0.65
CA ASN A 3 0.27 -56.07 -1.31
C ASN A 3 -0.46 -55.19 -2.33
N THR A 4 -1.44 -55.73 -3.05
CA THR A 4 -2.23 -54.97 -4.03
C THR A 4 -3.10 -53.90 -3.37
N ILE A 5 -3.62 -54.18 -2.17
CA ILE A 5 -4.44 -53.23 -1.39
C ILE A 5 -3.58 -52.08 -0.86
N HIS A 6 -2.37 -52.36 -0.37
CA HIS A 6 -1.45 -51.32 0.10
C HIS A 6 -0.96 -50.40 -1.03
N ILE A 7 -0.71 -50.95 -2.22
CA ILE A 7 -0.31 -50.16 -3.40
C ILE A 7 -1.46 -49.25 -3.85
N ASN A 8 -2.69 -49.77 -3.93
CA ASN A 8 -3.85 -48.95 -4.31
C ASN A 8 -4.16 -47.84 -3.28
N PHE A 9 -3.96 -48.11 -1.99
CA PHE A 9 -4.13 -47.11 -0.93
C PHE A 9 -3.06 -46.02 -0.98
N ALA A 10 -1.80 -46.38 -1.24
CA ALA A 10 -0.72 -45.42 -1.42
C ALA A 10 -0.95 -44.53 -2.65
N ILE A 11 -1.41 -45.10 -3.77
CA ILE A 11 -1.76 -44.35 -4.98
C ILE A 11 -2.91 -43.37 -4.70
N PHE A 12 -3.94 -43.80 -3.96
CA PHE A 12 -5.05 -42.92 -3.57
C PHE A 12 -4.58 -41.73 -2.71
N LEU A 13 -3.69 -41.96 -1.73
CA LEU A 13 -3.14 -40.89 -0.89
C LEU A 13 -2.26 -39.91 -1.69
N ILE A 14 -1.49 -40.40 -2.66
CA ILE A 14 -0.68 -39.54 -3.54
C ILE A 14 -1.59 -38.68 -4.42
N ILE A 15 -2.61 -39.28 -5.04
CA ILE A 15 -3.57 -38.55 -5.88
C ILE A 15 -4.34 -37.51 -5.06
N ALA A 16 -4.78 -37.86 -3.83
CA ALA A 16 -5.45 -36.91 -2.95
C ALA A 16 -4.58 -35.69 -2.63
N ASN A 17 -3.29 -35.88 -2.31
CA ASN A 17 -2.37 -34.78 -2.03
C ASN A 17 -2.09 -33.89 -3.26
N ILE A 18 -2.05 -34.48 -4.46
CA ILE A 18 -1.90 -33.74 -5.72
C ILE A 18 -3.16 -32.87 -5.99
N ILE A 19 -4.35 -33.42 -5.74
CA ILE A 19 -5.61 -32.67 -5.93
C ILE A 19 -5.74 -31.54 -4.91
N TYR A 20 -5.38 -31.76 -3.63
CA TYR A 20 -5.40 -30.70 -2.61
C TYR A 20 -4.40 -29.56 -2.87
N SER A 21 -3.29 -29.84 -3.54
CA SER A 21 -2.25 -28.83 -3.81
C SER A 21 -2.54 -27.92 -5.01
N SER A 22 -3.58 -28.21 -5.81
CA SER A 22 -3.87 -27.50 -7.08
C SER A 22 -5.00 -26.48 -7.01
N ALA A 23 -5.65 -26.32 -5.85
CA ALA A 23 -6.72 -25.35 -5.64
C ALA A 23 -6.20 -24.05 -4.99
N SER A 24 -5.20 -23.39 -5.59
CA SER A 24 -4.91 -21.99 -5.27
C SER A 24 -5.84 -21.09 -6.08
N ALA A 25 -6.70 -20.32 -5.41
CA ALA A 25 -7.48 -19.29 -6.09
C ALA A 25 -6.53 -18.32 -6.79
N SER A 26 -6.81 -17.99 -8.06
CA SER A 26 -6.05 -16.97 -8.78
C SER A 26 -6.17 -15.64 -8.06
N THR A 27 -5.04 -14.96 -7.84
CA THR A 27 -5.01 -13.58 -7.31
C THR A 27 -5.27 -12.54 -8.40
N ASP A 28 -5.28 -12.94 -9.67
CA ASP A 28 -5.50 -12.05 -10.79
C ASP A 28 -6.96 -11.57 -10.84
N ILE A 29 -7.15 -10.25 -10.73
CA ILE A 29 -8.46 -9.59 -10.78
C ILE A 29 -8.68 -8.78 -12.06
N SER A 30 -7.99 -9.12 -13.16
CA SER A 30 -8.04 -8.36 -14.42
C SER A 30 -9.45 -8.20 -14.98
N THR A 31 -10.34 -9.17 -14.79
CA THR A 31 -11.75 -9.06 -15.25
C THR A 31 -12.53 -7.95 -14.55
N VAL A 32 -12.17 -7.64 -13.30
CA VAL A 32 -12.80 -6.58 -12.50
C VAL A 32 -12.04 -5.26 -12.62
N ALA A 33 -10.70 -5.31 -12.63
CA ALA A 33 -9.86 -4.14 -12.59
C ALA A 33 -9.68 -3.46 -13.96
N SER A 34 -9.64 -4.22 -15.06
CA SER A 34 -9.38 -3.65 -16.40
C SER A 34 -10.33 -2.50 -16.76
N PRO A 35 -11.67 -2.63 -16.59
CA PRO A 35 -12.59 -1.53 -16.89
C PRO A 35 -12.43 -0.32 -15.98
N LEU A 36 -11.95 -0.49 -14.74
CA LEU A 36 -11.75 0.60 -13.78
C LEU A 36 -10.53 1.46 -14.11
N PHE A 37 -9.56 0.89 -14.82
CA PHE A 37 -8.32 1.56 -15.22
C PHE A 37 -8.28 1.93 -16.71
N GLU A 38 -9.40 1.81 -17.44
CA GLU A 38 -9.47 2.14 -18.86
C GLU A 38 -8.96 3.57 -19.13
N GLY A 39 -8.10 3.71 -20.13
CA GLY A 39 -7.45 4.99 -20.46
C GLY A 39 -6.24 5.35 -19.60
N THR A 40 -5.83 4.49 -18.66
CA THR A 40 -4.63 4.68 -17.83
C THR A 40 -3.79 3.42 -17.79
N GLU A 41 -2.49 3.55 -17.53
CA GLU A 41 -1.63 2.41 -17.18
C GLU A 41 -1.65 2.22 -15.65
N GLY A 42 -2.81 1.77 -15.14
CA GLY A 42 -3.02 1.54 -13.71
C GLY A 42 -2.56 0.18 -13.23
N CYS A 43 -2.42 0.04 -11.91
CA CYS A 43 -2.06 -1.21 -11.25
C CYS A 43 -2.69 -1.29 -9.87
N PHE A 44 -2.90 -2.50 -9.35
CA PHE A 44 -3.48 -2.72 -8.02
C PHE A 44 -2.83 -3.91 -7.34
N LEU A 45 -2.57 -3.78 -6.04
CA LEU A 45 -2.08 -4.86 -5.17
C LEU A 45 -2.88 -4.84 -3.87
N LEU A 46 -3.30 -6.01 -3.41
CA LEU A 46 -3.87 -6.23 -2.09
C LEU A 46 -3.15 -7.40 -1.44
N TYR A 47 -2.64 -7.17 -0.24
CA TYR A 47 -1.92 -8.14 0.56
C TYR A 47 -2.58 -8.29 1.92
N ASP A 48 -2.56 -9.51 2.45
CA ASP A 48 -2.82 -9.74 3.87
C ASP A 48 -1.61 -9.29 4.68
N ALA A 49 -1.81 -8.33 5.58
CA ALA A 49 -0.73 -7.71 6.33
C ALA A 49 -0.03 -8.66 7.32
N SER A 50 -0.70 -9.73 7.77
CA SER A 50 -0.15 -10.65 8.77
C SER A 50 0.66 -11.77 8.14
N THR A 51 0.19 -12.29 7.02
CA THR A 51 0.75 -13.46 6.33
C THR A 51 1.61 -13.08 5.12
N ASN A 52 1.55 -11.81 4.70
CA ASN A 52 2.16 -11.32 3.47
C ASN A 52 1.66 -12.05 2.21
N ALA A 53 0.48 -12.68 2.29
CA ALA A 53 -0.13 -13.35 1.15
C ALA A 53 -0.71 -12.32 0.18
N GLU A 54 -0.39 -12.45 -1.12
CA GLU A 54 -1.06 -11.70 -2.18
C GLU A 54 -2.52 -12.17 -2.27
N ILE A 55 -3.47 -11.27 -2.07
CA ILE A 55 -4.91 -11.56 -2.11
C ILE A 55 -5.50 -11.19 -3.46
N ALA A 56 -5.06 -10.07 -4.04
CA ALA A 56 -5.47 -9.62 -5.36
C ALA A 56 -4.38 -8.80 -6.05
N GLN A 57 -4.29 -8.92 -7.37
CA GLN A 57 -3.34 -8.18 -8.20
C GLN A 57 -3.94 -7.82 -9.57
N PHE A 58 -3.52 -6.67 -10.09
CA PHE A 58 -3.76 -6.25 -11.47
C PHE A 58 -2.53 -5.53 -12.02
N ASN A 59 -2.10 -5.92 -13.22
CA ASN A 59 -0.95 -5.34 -13.95
C ASN A 59 0.38 -5.42 -13.15
N LYS A 60 0.87 -6.64 -12.91
CA LYS A 60 2.12 -6.90 -12.16
C LYS A 60 3.33 -6.13 -12.67
N ALA A 61 3.45 -5.96 -13.99
CA ALA A 61 4.56 -5.22 -14.59
C ALA A 61 4.55 -3.74 -14.15
N LYS A 62 3.37 -3.10 -14.16
CA LYS A 62 3.24 -1.73 -13.67
C LYS A 62 3.44 -1.63 -12.15
N CYS A 63 2.92 -2.59 -11.37
CA CYS A 63 3.14 -2.64 -9.92
C CYS A 63 4.62 -2.67 -9.53
N ALA A 64 5.49 -3.29 -10.35
CA ALA A 64 6.92 -3.39 -10.09
C ALA A 64 7.71 -2.13 -10.52
N THR A 65 7.06 -1.16 -11.16
CA THR A 65 7.71 0.04 -11.68
C THR A 65 7.78 1.12 -10.61
N GLN A 66 8.98 1.60 -10.29
CA GLN A 66 9.18 2.73 -9.38
C GLN A 66 8.70 4.04 -10.01
N MET A 67 8.06 4.88 -9.21
CA MET A 67 7.63 6.23 -9.58
C MET A 67 7.76 7.18 -8.38
N ALA A 68 7.66 8.49 -8.63
CA ALA A 68 7.68 9.46 -7.54
C ALA A 68 6.49 9.19 -6.60
N PRO A 69 6.71 9.16 -5.26
CA PRO A 69 5.64 8.91 -4.30
C PRO A 69 4.69 10.12 -4.15
N ASP A 70 5.12 11.30 -4.60
CA ASP A 70 4.44 12.57 -4.42
C ASP A 70 3.94 12.74 -2.98
N SER A 71 2.63 12.94 -2.80
CA SER A 71 2.04 13.14 -1.48
C SER A 71 2.00 11.89 -0.61
N THR A 72 2.19 10.68 -1.15
CA THR A 72 2.25 9.46 -0.33
C THR A 72 3.51 9.39 0.53
N PHE A 73 4.57 10.12 0.17
CA PHE A 73 5.78 10.24 0.99
C PHE A 73 5.52 10.88 2.35
N LYS A 74 4.42 11.63 2.51
CA LYS A 74 4.01 12.20 3.80
C LYS A 74 3.86 11.16 4.90
N ILE A 75 3.54 9.89 4.55
CA ILE A 75 3.48 8.79 5.51
C ILE A 75 4.86 8.58 6.15
N ALA A 76 5.90 8.40 5.34
CA ALA A 76 7.28 8.26 5.81
C ALA A 76 7.74 9.51 6.56
N LEU A 77 7.46 10.69 6.01
CA LEU A 77 7.83 11.96 6.63
C LEU A 77 7.18 12.15 8.01
N SER A 78 5.93 11.71 8.18
CA SER A 78 5.25 11.74 9.47
C SER A 78 5.97 10.85 10.48
N LEU A 79 6.35 9.62 10.10
CA LEU A 79 7.10 8.72 10.98
C LEU A 79 8.41 9.38 11.44
N MET A 80 9.20 9.92 10.50
CA MET A 80 10.45 10.60 10.80
C MET A 80 10.27 11.79 11.76
N ALA A 81 9.24 12.60 11.53
CA ALA A 81 9.00 13.80 12.33
C ALA A 81 8.53 13.50 13.76
N PHE A 82 7.70 12.46 13.94
CA PHE A 82 7.30 12.01 15.28
C PHE A 82 8.47 11.34 16.01
N ASP A 83 9.25 10.50 15.33
CA ASP A 83 10.40 9.79 15.91
C ASP A 83 11.51 10.76 16.35
N ALA A 84 11.80 11.76 15.53
CA ALA A 84 12.76 12.83 15.86
C ALA A 84 12.21 13.88 16.84
N GLU A 85 11.01 13.66 17.42
CA GLU A 85 10.34 14.57 18.35
C GLU A 85 10.15 16.02 17.81
N ILE A 86 10.16 16.18 16.48
CA ILE A 86 9.93 17.48 15.82
C ILE A 86 8.47 17.90 15.97
N ILE A 87 7.55 16.91 16.00
CA ILE A 87 6.11 17.13 16.09
C ILE A 87 5.47 16.16 17.10
N ASP A 88 4.38 16.62 17.70
CA ASP A 88 3.39 15.81 18.41
C ASP A 88 1.98 16.06 17.83
N GLN A 89 0.96 15.34 18.30
CA GLN A 89 -0.42 15.50 17.81
C GLN A 89 -1.02 16.91 18.02
N LYS A 90 -0.46 17.70 18.94
CA LYS A 90 -0.94 19.04 19.30
C LYS A 90 -0.15 20.16 18.59
N THR A 91 0.91 19.81 17.89
CA THR A 91 1.76 20.75 17.15
C THR A 91 0.93 21.52 16.15
N ILE A 92 1.13 22.84 16.10
CA ILE A 92 0.43 23.73 15.16
C ILE A 92 1.45 24.33 14.20
N PHE A 93 1.39 23.91 12.94
CA PHE A 93 2.07 24.56 11.83
C PHE A 93 1.36 25.87 11.50
N LYS A 94 2.09 26.97 11.56
CA LYS A 94 1.55 28.32 11.39
C LYS A 94 1.61 28.72 9.93
N TRP A 95 0.46 29.08 9.37
CA TRP A 95 0.41 29.63 8.02
C TRP A 95 1.03 31.03 8.00
N ASP A 96 1.88 31.26 7.01
CA ASP A 96 2.59 32.53 6.78
C ASP A 96 1.72 33.64 6.17
N LYS A 97 0.42 33.38 5.97
CA LYS A 97 -0.56 34.28 5.35
C LYS A 97 -0.33 34.55 3.85
N THR A 98 0.61 33.83 3.22
CA THR A 98 0.80 33.88 1.77
C THR A 98 -0.13 32.89 1.08
N PRO A 99 -0.81 33.26 -0.03
CA PRO A 99 -1.68 32.33 -0.75
C PRO A 99 -0.95 31.06 -1.19
N LYS A 100 -1.50 29.88 -0.87
CA LYS A 100 -0.91 28.57 -1.17
C LYS A 100 -1.59 27.84 -2.35
N GLY A 101 -2.47 28.52 -3.10
CA GLY A 101 -3.16 27.98 -4.28
C GLY A 101 -4.41 27.15 -3.98
N MET A 102 -4.60 26.70 -2.74
CA MET A 102 -5.84 26.08 -2.26
C MET A 102 -6.28 26.75 -0.96
N GLU A 103 -7.59 27.01 -0.85
CA GLU A 103 -8.14 27.68 0.32
C GLU A 103 -7.90 26.89 1.61
N ILE A 104 -8.00 25.55 1.54
CA ILE A 104 -7.75 24.71 2.72
C ILE A 104 -6.29 24.77 3.19
N TRP A 105 -5.34 25.11 2.32
CA TRP A 105 -3.92 25.28 2.67
C TRP A 105 -3.62 26.66 3.27
N ASN A 106 -4.55 27.62 3.16
CA ASN A 106 -4.43 28.98 3.69
C ASN A 106 -4.86 29.03 5.17
N SER A 107 -4.41 28.09 5.98
CA SER A 107 -4.81 27.97 7.38
C SER A 107 -3.72 27.31 8.23
N ASN A 108 -3.79 27.50 9.54
CA ASN A 108 -2.94 26.73 10.45
C ASN A 108 -3.34 25.25 10.42
N HIS A 109 -2.37 24.36 10.53
CA HIS A 109 -2.62 22.92 10.51
C HIS A 109 -2.01 22.20 11.71
N THR A 110 -2.60 21.07 12.06
CA THR A 110 -2.02 20.04 12.93
C THR A 110 -1.49 18.89 12.08
N PRO A 111 -0.75 17.91 12.64
CA PRO A 111 -0.34 16.73 11.88
C PRO A 111 -1.51 15.99 11.23
N LYS A 112 -2.66 15.93 11.92
CA LYS A 112 -3.88 15.32 11.39
C LYS A 112 -4.39 16.05 10.14
N THR A 113 -4.57 17.38 10.21
CA THR A 113 -5.09 18.14 9.07
C THR A 113 -4.07 18.27 7.93
N TRP A 114 -2.78 18.28 8.26
CA TRP A 114 -1.70 18.23 7.28
C TRP A 114 -1.82 16.97 6.40
N MET A 115 -1.97 15.80 7.03
CA MET A 115 -2.14 14.54 6.31
C MET A 115 -3.47 14.51 5.53
N GLN A 116 -4.57 14.88 6.18
CA GLN A 116 -5.91 14.84 5.59
C GLN A 116 -6.04 15.71 4.33
N PHE A 117 -5.45 16.90 4.34
CA PHE A 117 -5.54 17.85 3.23
C PHE A 117 -4.28 17.90 2.37
N SER A 118 -3.37 16.94 2.57
CA SER A 118 -2.13 16.81 1.83
C SER A 118 -1.34 18.13 1.73
N VAL A 119 -1.23 18.86 2.84
CA VAL A 119 -0.72 20.24 2.86
C VAL A 119 0.79 20.26 2.58
N VAL A 120 1.18 20.64 1.37
CA VAL A 120 2.57 20.51 0.91
C VAL A 120 3.53 21.40 1.70
N TRP A 121 3.14 22.63 2.02
CA TRP A 121 4.04 23.56 2.72
C TRP A 121 4.41 23.08 4.12
N VAL A 122 3.53 22.33 4.80
CA VAL A 122 3.84 21.69 6.09
C VAL A 122 4.92 20.62 5.90
N SER A 123 4.82 19.79 4.85
CA SER A 123 5.87 18.81 4.54
C SER A 123 7.22 19.47 4.29
N GLN A 124 7.22 20.58 3.54
CA GLN A 124 8.45 21.34 3.27
C GLN A 124 9.06 21.93 4.54
N GLU A 125 8.25 22.38 5.50
CA GLU A 125 8.72 22.84 6.80
C GLU A 125 9.33 21.69 7.61
N ILE A 126 8.66 20.51 7.63
CA ILE A 126 9.16 19.33 8.34
C ILE A 126 10.49 18.84 7.76
N THR A 127 10.61 18.74 6.43
CA THR A 127 11.87 18.27 5.81
C THR A 127 13.04 19.19 6.10
N GLN A 128 12.81 20.51 6.20
CA GLN A 128 13.84 21.47 6.60
C GLN A 128 14.29 21.28 8.05
N LYS A 129 13.39 20.85 8.95
CA LYS A 129 13.71 20.55 10.35
C LYS A 129 14.45 19.21 10.51
N ILE A 130 14.12 18.22 9.68
CA ILE A 130 14.83 16.93 9.65
C ILE A 130 16.25 17.11 9.13
N GLY A 131 16.42 17.92 8.08
CA GLY A 131 17.70 18.08 7.39
C GLY A 131 17.90 17.07 6.26
N LEU A 132 19.02 17.22 5.54
CA LEU A 132 19.49 16.29 4.51
C LEU A 132 20.40 15.23 5.12
#